data_AF-A0A6B3EUY8-F1
#
_entry.id   AF-A0A6B3EUY8-F1
#
_cell.length_a   1.000
_cell.length_b   1.000
_cell.length_c   1.000
_cell.angle_alpha   90.00
_cell.angle_beta   90.00
_cell.angle_gamma   90.00
#
_symmetry.space_group_name_H-M   'P 1'
#
loop_
_entity.id
_entity.type
_entity.pdbx_description
1 polymer ?
#
loop_
_entity_poly.entity_id
_entity_poly.type
_entity_poly.pdbx_seq_one_letter_code
_entity_poly.pdbx_strand_id
1 'polypeptide(L)'
;GPLQAEIKDVAAAQALADVMHARDLVERVEVISFHDEALVEISRLVPGVRTCLVASRFGPEVVERATSCGAMGLVLNIRRLTVETVERAREAGLRV
;
A
#
# COMPACT_ATOMS: atom_id res chain seq x y z
N GLY A 1 -11.91 11.45 -5.13
CA GLY A 1 -10.98 10.68 -4.28
C GLY A 1 -9.65 10.51 -5.00
N PRO A 2 -8.59 10.09 -4.31
CA PRO A 2 -7.36 9.69 -4.97
C PRO A 2 -7.63 8.51 -5.91
N LEU A 3 -6.86 8.43 -6.98
CA LEU A 3 -6.89 7.33 -7.93
C LEU A 3 -6.06 6.18 -7.35
N GLN A 4 -6.66 5.02 -7.15
CA GLN A 4 -5.94 3.87 -6.61
C GLN A 4 -5.32 3.07 -7.77
N ALA A 5 -4.01 2.81 -7.71
CA ALA A 5 -3.28 2.09 -8.74
C ALA A 5 -2.57 0.87 -8.13
N GLU A 6 -2.86 -0.32 -8.66
CA GLU A 6 -2.17 -1.54 -8.27
C GLU A 6 -0.90 -1.75 -9.11
N ILE A 7 0.21 -2.04 -8.45
CA ILE A 7 1.45 -2.52 -9.07
C ILE A 7 1.72 -3.97 -8.68
N LYS A 8 2.26 -4.76 -9.62
CA LYS A 8 2.44 -6.20 -9.45
C LYS A 8 3.89 -6.62 -9.18
N ASP A 9 4.84 -5.73 -9.38
CA ASP A 9 6.27 -5.97 -9.18
C ASP A 9 7.04 -4.65 -9.16
N VAL A 10 8.36 -4.75 -8.99
CA VAL A 10 9.32 -3.64 -8.98
C VAL A 10 9.40 -2.92 -10.34
N ALA A 11 9.23 -3.63 -11.46
CA ALA A 11 9.28 -3.01 -12.78
C ALA A 11 8.03 -2.14 -13.03
N ALA A 12 6.87 -2.58 -12.58
CA ALA A 12 5.64 -1.80 -12.57
C ALA A 12 5.72 -0.60 -11.62
N ALA A 13 6.45 -0.71 -10.50
CA ALA A 13 6.75 0.43 -9.63
C ALA A 13 7.51 1.53 -10.39
N GLN A 14 8.57 1.16 -11.12
CA GLN A 14 9.33 2.10 -11.93
C GLN A 14 8.47 2.76 -13.02
N ALA A 15 7.72 1.97 -13.79
CA ALA A 15 6.87 2.50 -14.84
C ALA A 15 5.80 3.47 -14.31
N LEU A 16 5.21 3.17 -13.14
CA LEU A 16 4.24 4.05 -12.51
C LEU A 16 4.91 5.33 -11.99
N ALA A 17 6.09 5.23 -11.35
CA ALA A 17 6.85 6.39 -10.87
C ALA A 17 7.13 7.40 -12.00
N ASP A 18 7.57 6.90 -13.16
CA ASP A 18 7.86 7.74 -14.33
C ASP A 18 6.61 8.52 -14.77
N VAL A 19 5.45 7.85 -14.83
CA VAL A 19 4.17 8.48 -15.19
C VAL A 19 3.73 9.48 -14.13
N MET A 20 3.92 9.16 -12.85
CA MET A 20 3.51 10.03 -11.75
C MET A 20 4.29 11.34 -11.74
N HIS A 21 5.61 11.28 -11.93
CA HIS A 21 6.47 12.46 -12.03
C HIS A 21 6.18 13.27 -13.29
N ALA A 22 6.00 12.62 -14.43
CA ALA A 22 5.73 13.30 -15.70
C ALA A 22 4.38 14.05 -15.72
N ARG A 23 3.45 13.73 -14.82
CA ARG A 23 2.08 14.26 -14.80
C ARG A 23 1.67 14.91 -13.47
N ASP A 24 2.61 15.10 -12.55
CA ASP A 24 2.36 15.69 -11.23
C ASP A 24 1.23 14.97 -10.46
N LEU A 25 1.35 13.65 -10.32
CA LEU A 25 0.29 12.80 -9.75
C LEU A 25 0.56 12.32 -8.33
N VAL A 26 1.67 12.74 -7.69
CA VAL A 26 2.10 12.24 -6.37
C VAL A 26 0.99 12.36 -5.32
N GLU A 27 0.34 13.52 -5.25
CA GLU A 27 -0.73 13.75 -4.27
C GLU A 27 -2.07 13.10 -4.65
N ARG A 28 -2.23 12.69 -5.91
CA ARG A 28 -3.50 12.19 -6.46
C ARG A 28 -3.59 10.67 -6.53
N VAL A 29 -2.47 9.96 -6.50
CA VAL A 29 -2.43 8.50 -6.60
C VAL A 29 -2.20 7.88 -5.23
N GLU A 30 -2.86 6.77 -4.95
CA GLU A 30 -2.52 5.85 -3.87
C GLU A 30 -2.12 4.52 -4.50
N VAL A 31 -0.94 4.04 -4.16
CA VAL A 31 -0.37 2.82 -4.76
C VAL A 31 -0.64 1.63 -3.86
N ILE A 32 -1.14 0.55 -4.44
CA ILE A 32 -1.44 -0.68 -3.71
C ILE A 32 -0.67 -1.86 -4.30
N SER A 33 -0.25 -2.80 -3.47
CA SER A 33 0.38 -4.04 -3.96
C SER A 33 0.25 -5.19 -2.97
N PHE A 34 0.28 -6.41 -3.49
CA PHE A 34 0.49 -7.62 -2.71
C PHE A 34 1.98 -7.86 -2.35
N HIS A 35 2.90 -7.10 -2.96
CA HIS A 35 4.33 -7.35 -2.92
C HIS A 35 5.04 -6.26 -2.10
N ASP A 36 5.76 -6.67 -1.06
CA ASP A 36 6.37 -5.74 -0.10
C ASP A 36 7.49 -4.95 -0.78
N GLU A 37 8.28 -5.63 -1.61
CA GLU A 37 9.36 -5.05 -2.40
C GLU A 37 8.87 -3.97 -3.37
N ALA A 38 7.66 -4.13 -3.92
CA ALA A 38 7.08 -3.14 -4.83
C ALA A 38 6.64 -1.87 -4.07
N LEU A 39 6.12 -2.01 -2.85
CA LEU A 39 5.74 -0.88 -1.99
C LEU A 39 6.97 -0.12 -1.49
N VAL A 40 8.02 -0.85 -1.10
CA VAL A 40 9.30 -0.25 -0.71
C VAL A 40 9.91 0.51 -1.89
N GLU A 41 9.91 -0.09 -3.09
CA GLU A 41 10.50 0.54 -4.27
C GLU A 41 9.74 1.79 -4.70
N ILE A 42 8.40 1.74 -4.79
CA ILE A 42 7.65 2.94 -5.20
C ILE A 42 7.81 4.09 -4.20
N SER A 43 7.91 3.79 -2.91
CA SER A 43 8.16 4.80 -1.87
C SER A 43 9.55 5.43 -1.99
N ARG A 44 10.55 4.64 -2.44
CA ARG A 44 11.90 5.13 -2.74
C ARG A 44 11.93 6.01 -3.99
N LEU A 45 11.20 5.63 -5.04
CA LEU A 45 11.15 6.32 -6.33
C LEU A 45 10.29 7.59 -6.30
N VAL A 46 9.25 7.60 -5.47
CA VAL A 46 8.29 8.71 -5.36
C VAL A 46 8.11 9.10 -3.90
N PRO A 47 9.02 9.92 -3.33
CA PRO A 47 8.89 10.41 -1.97
C PRO A 47 7.53 11.10 -1.74
N GLY A 48 6.83 10.73 -0.67
CA GLY A 48 5.51 11.26 -0.34
C GLY A 48 4.32 10.54 -0.98
N VAL A 49 4.55 9.51 -1.81
CA VAL A 49 3.47 8.66 -2.32
C VAL A 49 2.77 7.93 -1.17
N ARG A 50 1.44 7.86 -1.23
CA ARG A 50 0.66 7.03 -0.30
C ARG A 50 0.64 5.60 -0.79
N THR A 51 0.96 4.65 0.09
CA THR A 51 0.96 3.22 -0.21
C THR A 51 0.02 2.43 0.71
N CYS A 52 -0.59 1.36 0.20
CA CYS A 52 -1.32 0.38 1.01
C CYS A 52 -0.94 -1.06 0.63
N LEU A 53 -0.84 -1.93 1.64
CA LEU A 53 -0.60 -3.36 1.45
C LEU A 53 -1.91 -4.10 1.17
N VAL A 54 -1.95 -4.86 0.08
CA VAL A 54 -3.07 -5.72 -0.29
C VAL A 54 -2.83 -7.13 0.26
N ALA A 55 -3.85 -7.70 0.94
CA ALA A 55 -3.78 -9.07 1.41
C ALA A 55 -5.14 -9.80 1.32
N SER A 56 -5.15 -10.92 0.59
CA SER A 56 -6.36 -11.74 0.40
C SER A 56 -6.46 -12.92 1.38
N ARG A 57 -5.32 -13.38 1.88
CA ARG A 57 -5.17 -14.35 2.96
C ARG A 57 -4.15 -13.78 3.92
N PHE A 58 -4.52 -13.68 5.19
CA PHE A 58 -3.69 -13.08 6.22
C PHE A 58 -4.09 -13.62 7.59
N GLY A 59 -3.14 -13.63 8.51
CA GLY A 59 -3.37 -13.65 9.93
C GLY A 59 -3.09 -12.29 10.57
N PRO A 60 -2.97 -12.23 11.91
CA PRO A 60 -2.77 -10.99 12.64
C PRO A 60 -1.45 -10.26 12.31
N GLU A 61 -0.47 -10.98 11.75
CA GLU A 61 0.83 -10.46 11.32
C GLU A 61 0.75 -9.45 10.15
N VAL A 62 -0.40 -9.32 9.50
CA VAL A 62 -0.57 -8.40 8.36
C VAL A 62 -0.32 -6.93 8.72
N VAL A 63 -0.59 -6.55 9.97
CA VAL A 63 -0.32 -5.20 10.48
C VAL A 63 1.19 -4.97 10.55
N GLU A 64 1.96 -5.91 11.10
CA GLU A 64 3.42 -5.84 11.19
C GLU A 64 4.08 -5.86 9.81
N ARG A 65 3.52 -6.65 8.87
CA ARG A 65 3.97 -6.66 7.49
C ARG A 65 3.79 -5.30 6.82
N ALA A 66 2.61 -4.67 6.98
CA ALA A 66 2.32 -3.37 6.40
C ALA A 66 3.21 -2.25 6.97
N THR A 67 3.44 -2.24 8.29
CA THR A 67 4.34 -1.25 8.89
C THR A 67 5.79 -1.46 8.46
N SER A 68 6.22 -2.71 8.32
CA SER A 68 7.59 -3.05 7.89
C SER A 68 7.93 -2.59 6.46
N CYS A 69 6.95 -2.59 5.55
CA CYS A 69 7.13 -2.07 4.19
C CYS A 69 6.78 -0.57 4.06
N GLY A 70 6.48 0.11 5.17
CA GLY A 70 6.16 1.54 5.18
C GLY A 70 4.78 1.88 4.60
N ALA A 71 3.87 0.91 4.51
CA ALA A 71 2.52 1.16 4.04
C ALA A 71 1.73 2.05 5.01
N MET A 72 0.88 2.92 4.46
CA MET A 72 0.00 3.81 5.22
C MET A 72 -1.41 3.24 5.42
N GLY A 73 -1.65 2.02 4.93
CA GLY A 73 -2.93 1.36 5.02
C GLY A 73 -2.91 -0.09 4.53
N LEU A 74 -4.05 -0.74 4.72
CA LEU A 74 -4.33 -2.11 4.34
C LEU A 74 -5.51 -2.14 3.37
N VAL A 75 -5.45 -3.04 2.39
CA VAL A 75 -6.57 -3.40 1.52
C VAL A 75 -6.81 -4.89 1.70
N LEU A 76 -7.82 -5.24 2.50
CA LEU A 76 -8.03 -6.62 2.96
C LEU A 76 -9.25 -7.25 2.29
N ASN A 77 -9.17 -8.57 2.09
CA ASN A 77 -10.33 -9.34 1.68
C ASN A 77 -11.44 -9.26 2.75
N ILE A 78 -12.56 -8.65 2.36
CA ILE A 78 -13.72 -8.42 3.23
C ILE A 78 -14.24 -9.69 3.91
N ARG A 79 -14.11 -10.87 3.29
CA ARG A 79 -14.57 -12.14 3.87
C ARG A 79 -13.73 -12.62 5.05
N ARG A 80 -12.56 -12.02 5.27
CA ARG A 80 -11.63 -12.35 6.36
C ARG A 80 -11.41 -11.17 7.31
N LEU A 81 -12.02 -10.02 7.02
CA LEU A 81 -11.88 -8.83 7.84
C LEU A 81 -12.60 -9.04 9.18
N THR A 82 -11.91 -8.75 10.28
CA THR A 82 -12.46 -8.81 11.63
C THR A 82 -12.31 -7.45 12.31
N VAL A 83 -13.14 -7.19 13.33
CA VAL A 83 -13.01 -5.99 14.16
C VAL A 83 -11.63 -5.91 14.81
N GLU A 84 -11.14 -7.02 15.35
CA GLU A 84 -9.80 -7.11 15.95
C GLU A 84 -8.68 -6.69 14.97
N THR A 85 -8.76 -7.13 13.70
CA THR A 85 -7.78 -6.72 12.68
C THR A 85 -7.85 -5.21 12.41
N VAL A 86 -9.05 -4.63 12.38
CA VAL A 86 -9.24 -3.18 12.15
C VAL A 86 -8.72 -2.37 13.34
N GLU A 87 -8.98 -2.80 14.57
CA GLU A 87 -8.50 -2.14 15.78
C GLU A 87 -6.97 -2.13 15.84
N ARG A 88 -6.33 -3.30 15.64
CA ARG A 88 -4.87 -3.40 15.59
C ARG A 88 -4.25 -2.54 14.49
N ALA A 89 -4.88 -2.49 13.31
CA ALA A 89 -4.40 -1.64 12.22
C ALA A 89 -4.47 -0.15 12.60
N ARG A 90 -5.57 0.30 13.22
CA ARG A 90 -5.74 1.69 13.66
C ARG A 90 -4.78 2.07 14.79
N GLU A 91 -4.53 1.17 15.74
CA GLU A 91 -3.52 1.35 16.79
C GLU A 91 -2.11 1.52 16.21
N ALA A 92 -1.82 0.84 15.10
CA ALA A 92 -0.58 1.01 14.35
C ALA A 92 -0.57 2.23 13.40
N GLY A 93 -1.62 3.06 13.40
CA GLY A 93 -1.73 4.23 12.55
C GLY A 93 -2.08 3.93 11.07
N LEU A 94 -2.50 2.71 10.75
CA LEU A 94 -2.89 2.30 9.41
C LEU A 94 -4.37 2.59 9.14
N ARG A 95 -4.67 2.94 7.89
CA ARG A 95 -6.05 2.91 7.36
C ARG A 95 -6.42 1.49 6.94
N VAL A 96 -7.71 1.16 6.98
CA VAL A 96 -8.28 -0.11 6.46
C VAL A 96 -9.50 0.21 5.62
#